data_AF-A0A8H8N8V7-F1
#
_entry.id   AF-A0A8H8N8V7-F1
#
_cell.length_a   1.000
_cell.length_b   1.000
_cell.length_c   1.000
_cell.angle_alpha   90.00
_cell.angle_beta   90.00
_cell.angle_gamma   90.00
#
_symmetry.space_group_name_H-M   'P 1'
#
loop_
_entity.id
_entity.type
_entity.pdbx_description
1 polymer ?
#
loop_
_entity_poly.entity_id
_entity_poly.type
_entity_poly.pdbx_seq_one_letter_code
_entity_poly.pdbx_strand_id
1 'polypeptide(L)'
;MDAYVGSQRGIWDYLYSTSMVTDPLSYSPPRSRIRVHDAGEGWAEICREIYELLILGFSSKNNYSDGIAGKLVNLHLLVDGLQLQPYNPTVVAARDAMIQPNVNRYNSSNKCLLWGAFA
;
A
#
# COMPACT_ATOMS: atom_id res chain seq x y z
N MET A 1 -2.91 14.68 -0.25
CA MET A 1 -2.85 14.89 -1.72
C MET A 1 -3.21 16.33 -2.04
N ASP A 2 -2.55 16.96 -3.00
CA ASP A 2 -2.85 18.32 -3.48
C ASP A 2 -2.77 19.45 -2.43
N ALA A 3 -1.91 19.30 -1.41
CA ALA A 3 -1.70 20.34 -0.39
C ALA A 3 -1.17 21.66 -0.97
N TYR A 4 -0.57 21.64 -2.16
CA TYR A 4 -0.10 22.83 -2.88
C TYR A 4 -1.23 23.61 -3.58
N VAL A 5 -2.31 22.93 -3.96
CA VAL A 5 -3.44 23.52 -4.72
C VAL A 5 -4.65 23.76 -3.81
N GLY A 6 -4.76 23.02 -2.71
CA GLY A 6 -5.87 23.09 -1.75
C GLY A 6 -5.45 23.61 -0.37
N SER A 7 -6.03 23.01 0.68
CA SER A 7 -5.67 23.30 2.07
C SER A 7 -4.42 22.53 2.50
N GLN A 8 -3.84 22.88 3.66
CA GLN A 8 -2.69 22.18 4.25
C GLN A 8 -2.95 20.67 4.46
N ARG A 9 -4.23 20.24 4.53
CA ARG A 9 -4.65 18.83 4.60
C ARG A 9 -4.85 18.17 3.23
N GLY A 10 -5.00 18.95 2.16
CA GLY A 10 -5.35 18.43 0.84
C GLY A 10 -6.84 18.18 0.66
N ILE A 11 -7.18 17.25 -0.24
CA ILE A 11 -8.56 16.88 -0.64
C ILE A 11 -9.06 15.55 -0.05
N TRP A 12 -8.21 14.84 0.69
CA TRP A 12 -8.56 13.57 1.36
C TRP A 12 -9.10 13.83 2.77
N ASP A 13 -9.87 12.88 3.32
CA ASP A 13 -10.43 13.01 4.66
C ASP A 13 -9.32 12.91 5.72
N TYR A 14 -8.33 12.07 5.47
CA TYR A 14 -7.19 11.83 6.36
C TYR A 14 -5.84 12.08 5.66
N LEU A 15 -4.82 12.34 6.47
CA LEU A 15 -3.44 12.40 6.00
C LEU A 15 -2.87 10.99 6.06
N TYR A 16 -2.33 10.50 4.93
CA TYR A 16 -1.70 9.18 4.88
C TYR A 16 -0.66 9.00 6.00
N SER A 17 -0.87 7.99 6.84
CA SER A 17 -0.11 7.81 8.08
C SER A 17 -0.33 6.43 8.66
N THR A 18 0.76 5.80 9.09
CA THR A 18 0.72 4.53 9.84
C THR A 18 0.16 4.67 11.27
N SER A 19 -0.28 5.86 11.65
CA SER A 19 -0.92 6.12 12.93
C SER A 19 -2.44 6.06 12.77
N MET A 20 -3.07 5.08 13.43
CA MET A 20 -4.53 4.96 13.52
C MET A 20 -5.24 6.19 14.13
N VAL A 21 -4.49 7.13 14.72
CA VAL A 21 -5.01 8.41 15.22
C VAL A 21 -5.07 9.46 14.10
N THR A 22 -4.11 9.42 13.18
CA THR A 22 -4.01 10.36 12.05
C THR A 22 -4.84 9.88 10.86
N ASP A 23 -4.81 8.58 10.57
CA ASP A 23 -5.61 7.90 9.56
C ASP A 23 -6.25 6.64 10.15
N PRO A 24 -7.56 6.64 10.44
CA PRO A 24 -8.26 5.49 11.02
C PRO A 24 -8.79 4.51 9.95
N LEU A 25 -8.48 4.71 8.67
CA LEU A 25 -8.91 3.80 7.61
C LEU A 25 -8.25 2.43 7.76
N SER A 26 -8.96 1.39 7.32
CA SER A 26 -8.48 0.01 7.32
C SER A 26 -8.89 -0.69 6.04
N TYR A 27 -8.39 -1.92 5.82
CA TYR A 27 -8.73 -2.75 4.68
C TYR A 27 -10.24 -2.97 4.48
N SER A 28 -11.01 -2.90 5.57
CA SER A 28 -12.47 -2.95 5.55
C SER A 28 -13.05 -1.60 6.01
N PRO A 29 -13.07 -0.57 5.14
CA PRO A 29 -13.58 0.73 5.52
C PRO A 29 -15.09 0.68 5.88
N PRO A 30 -15.61 1.66 6.63
CA PRO A 30 -17.02 1.73 6.98
C PRO A 30 -17.92 1.67 5.75
N ARG A 31 -19.07 0.97 5.86
CA ARG A 31 -20.06 0.84 4.77
C ARG A 31 -20.62 2.16 4.24
N SER A 32 -20.42 3.26 4.97
CA SER A 32 -20.81 4.62 4.55
C SER A 32 -19.89 5.21 3.47
N ARG A 33 -18.68 4.67 3.26
CA ARG A 33 -17.72 5.10 2.22
C ARG A 33 -18.03 4.41 0.89
N ILE A 34 -19.01 4.94 0.15
CA ILE A 34 -19.55 4.32 -1.07
C ILE A 34 -19.01 4.90 -2.38
N ARG A 35 -18.25 6.00 -2.34
CA ARG A 35 -17.72 6.64 -3.55
C ARG A 35 -16.37 6.05 -3.92
N VAL A 36 -16.05 6.08 -5.21
CA VAL A 36 -14.75 5.60 -5.72
C VAL A 36 -13.55 6.32 -5.11
N HIS A 37 -13.70 7.59 -4.74
CA HIS A 37 -12.65 8.36 -4.05
C HIS A 37 -12.44 7.85 -2.62
N ASP A 38 -13.52 7.54 -1.89
CA ASP A 38 -13.43 7.05 -0.52
C ASP A 38 -12.74 5.66 -0.49
N ALA A 39 -13.02 4.82 -1.48
CA ALA A 39 -12.35 3.53 -1.68
C ALA A 39 -10.89 3.71 -2.14
N GLY A 40 -10.63 4.69 -3.01
CA GLY A 40 -9.29 5.02 -3.49
C GLY A 40 -8.37 5.51 -2.39
N GLU A 41 -8.88 6.29 -1.43
CA GLU A 41 -8.15 6.73 -0.25
C GLU A 41 -7.70 5.54 0.62
N GLY A 42 -8.62 4.62 0.93
CA GLY A 42 -8.27 3.41 1.69
C GLY A 42 -7.27 2.51 0.95
N TRP A 43 -7.40 2.38 -0.37
CA TRP A 43 -6.45 1.64 -1.18
C TRP A 43 -5.06 2.28 -1.22
N ALA A 44 -5.00 3.61 -1.27
CA ALA A 44 -3.75 4.35 -1.23
C ALA A 44 -3.05 4.24 0.13
N GLU A 45 -3.81 4.18 1.24
CA GLU A 45 -3.24 3.95 2.57
C GLU A 45 -2.63 2.55 2.68
N ILE A 46 -3.29 1.52 2.15
CA ILE A 46 -2.70 0.18 2.09
C ILE A 46 -1.39 0.18 1.27
N CYS A 47 -1.36 0.86 0.12
CA CYS A 47 -0.13 1.02 -0.67
C CYS A 47 0.97 1.74 0.11
N ARG A 48 0.60 2.72 0.95
CA ARG A 48 1.52 3.47 1.82
C ARG A 48 2.12 2.59 2.92
N GLU A 49 1.30 1.73 3.53
CA GLU A 49 1.72 0.77 4.56
C GLU A 49 2.70 -0.27 4.00
N ILE A 50 2.41 -0.83 2.83
CA ILE A 50 3.34 -1.74 2.12
C ILE A 50 4.69 -1.05 1.88
N TYR A 51 4.67 0.21 1.44
CA TYR A 51 5.88 0.99 1.19
C TYR A 51 6.70 1.23 2.47
N GLU A 52 6.07 1.61 3.58
CA GLU A 52 6.78 1.77 4.88
C GLU A 52 7.38 0.45 5.36
N LEU A 53 6.59 -0.62 5.39
CA LEU A 53 7.04 -1.93 5.88
C LEU A 53 8.21 -2.48 5.05
N LEU A 54 8.20 -2.27 3.73
CA LEU A 54 9.32 -2.65 2.87
C LEU A 54 10.55 -1.77 3.11
N ILE A 55 10.39 -0.46 3.27
CA ILE A 55 11.54 0.41 3.57
C ILE A 55 12.15 0.06 4.92
N LEU A 56 11.35 -0.12 5.97
CA LEU A 56 11.82 -0.48 7.31
C LEU A 56 12.43 -1.88 7.31
N GLY A 57 11.76 -2.85 6.70
CA GLY A 57 12.21 -4.25 6.61
C GLY A 57 13.53 -4.42 5.86
N PHE A 58 13.82 -3.56 4.90
CA PHE A 58 15.11 -3.55 4.22
C PHE A 58 16.14 -2.65 4.92
N SER A 59 15.77 -1.46 5.42
CA SER A 59 16.72 -0.54 6.09
C SER A 59 17.26 -1.10 7.41
N SER A 60 16.50 -1.96 8.10
CA SER A 60 16.95 -2.70 9.29
C SER A 60 18.05 -3.73 9.03
N LYS A 61 18.42 -3.98 7.76
CA LYS A 61 19.53 -4.86 7.35
C LYS A 61 20.89 -4.13 7.22
N ASN A 62 20.97 -2.90 7.75
CA ASN A 62 22.19 -2.12 8.01
C ASN A 62 22.93 -1.50 6.81
N ASN A 63 22.32 -1.31 5.63
CA ASN A 63 22.93 -0.47 4.58
C ASN A 63 21.96 0.54 3.93
N TYR A 64 22.45 1.74 3.60
CA TYR A 64 21.70 2.79 2.88
C TYR A 64 21.17 2.31 1.51
N SER A 65 21.88 1.36 0.87
CA SER A 65 21.42 0.65 -0.34
C SER A 65 20.10 -0.10 -0.13
N ASP A 66 19.77 -0.46 1.10
CA ASP A 66 18.67 -1.36 1.39
C ASP A 66 17.34 -0.58 1.43
N GLY A 67 17.35 0.68 1.86
CA GLY A 67 16.19 1.58 1.71
C GLY A 67 15.82 1.80 0.24
N ILE A 68 16.80 1.82 -0.67
CA ILE A 68 16.58 1.87 -2.13
C ILE A 68 16.00 0.54 -2.61
N ALA A 69 16.49 -0.59 -2.10
CA ALA A 69 15.96 -1.91 -2.44
C ALA A 69 14.49 -2.06 -2.03
N GLY A 70 14.09 -1.62 -0.82
CA GLY A 70 12.70 -1.64 -0.37
C GLY A 70 11.76 -0.83 -1.28
N LYS A 71 12.20 0.36 -1.72
CA LYS A 71 11.45 1.19 -2.69
C LYS A 71 11.29 0.52 -4.05
N LEU A 72 12.35 -0.13 -4.55
CA LEU A 72 12.33 -0.86 -5.81
C LEU A 72 11.40 -2.08 -5.75
N VAL A 73 11.47 -2.84 -4.65
CA VAL A 73 10.55 -3.96 -4.41
C VAL A 73 9.11 -3.46 -4.42
N ASN A 74 8.81 -2.37 -3.69
CA ASN A 74 7.47 -1.79 -3.67
C ASN A 74 6.95 -1.43 -5.07
N LEU A 75 7.80 -0.79 -5.90
CA LEU A 75 7.42 -0.43 -7.26
C LEU A 75 7.17 -1.67 -8.15
N HIS A 76 8.00 -2.71 -8.05
CA HIS A 76 7.77 -3.96 -8.78
C HIS A 76 6.46 -4.64 -8.37
N LEU A 77 6.17 -4.72 -7.07
CA LEU A 77 4.92 -5.31 -6.58
C LEU A 77 3.70 -4.55 -7.10
N LEU A 78 3.75 -3.20 -7.08
CA LEU A 78 2.67 -2.36 -7.59
C LEU A 78 2.45 -2.55 -9.09
N VAL A 79 3.50 -2.39 -9.90
CA VAL A 79 3.39 -2.44 -11.37
C VAL A 79 2.97 -3.84 -11.84
N ASP A 80 3.60 -4.89 -11.32
CA ASP A 80 3.24 -6.26 -11.70
C ASP A 80 1.84 -6.63 -11.17
N GLY A 81 1.47 -6.17 -9.97
CA GLY A 81 0.14 -6.42 -9.42
C GLY A 81 -0.97 -5.82 -10.28
N LEU A 82 -0.76 -4.63 -10.82
CA LEU A 82 -1.68 -3.99 -11.78
C LEU A 82 -1.82 -4.78 -13.08
N GLN A 83 -0.81 -5.55 -13.48
CA GLN A 83 -0.87 -6.43 -14.65
C GLN A 83 -1.57 -7.77 -14.36
N LEU A 84 -1.49 -8.26 -13.11
CA LEU A 84 -2.02 -9.55 -12.70
C LEU A 84 -3.48 -9.50 -12.24
N GLN A 85 -3.99 -8.33 -11.87
CA GLN A 85 -5.37 -8.19 -11.41
C GLN A 85 -6.39 -8.58 -12.50
N PRO A 86 -7.49 -9.25 -12.14
CA PRO A 86 -8.56 -9.53 -13.09
C PRO A 86 -9.30 -8.24 -13.50
N TYR A 87 -10.11 -8.33 -14.56
CA TYR A 87 -11.02 -7.24 -14.94
C TYR A 87 -12.03 -6.97 -13.81
N ASN A 88 -12.17 -5.70 -13.41
CA ASN A 88 -13.01 -5.24 -12.29
C ASN A 88 -12.79 -6.08 -11.01
N PRO A 89 -11.59 -6.01 -10.41
CA PRO A 89 -11.25 -6.84 -9.26
C PRO A 89 -12.08 -6.45 -8.03
N THR A 90 -12.37 -7.44 -7.18
CA THR A 90 -12.74 -7.17 -5.79
C THR A 90 -11.49 -6.73 -5.01
N VAL A 91 -11.66 -6.11 -3.84
CA VAL A 91 -10.52 -5.72 -2.99
C VAL A 91 -9.63 -6.93 -2.65
N VAL A 92 -10.23 -8.09 -2.41
CA VAL A 92 -9.51 -9.35 -2.16
C VAL A 92 -8.73 -9.80 -3.38
N ALA A 93 -9.33 -9.75 -4.57
CA ALA A 93 -8.62 -10.09 -5.80
C ALA A 93 -7.47 -9.12 -6.09
N ALA A 94 -7.66 -7.82 -5.80
CA ALA A 94 -6.62 -6.81 -5.95
C ALA A 94 -5.47 -7.02 -4.96
N ARG A 95 -5.75 -7.36 -3.69
CA ARG A 95 -4.73 -7.76 -2.70
C ARG A 95 -3.93 -8.95 -3.20
N ASP A 96 -4.60 -10.02 -3.62
CA ASP A 96 -3.94 -11.25 -4.05
C ASP A 96 -3.06 -10.98 -5.28
N ALA A 97 -3.54 -10.17 -6.21
CA ALA A 97 -2.77 -9.68 -7.35
C ALA A 97 -1.55 -8.83 -6.94
N MET A 98 -1.65 -7.99 -5.91
CA MET A 98 -0.50 -7.23 -5.38
C MET A 98 0.54 -8.11 -4.66
N ILE A 99 0.12 -9.24 -4.07
CA ILE A 99 1.02 -10.16 -3.37
C ILE A 99 1.70 -11.13 -4.34
N GLN A 100 1.03 -11.50 -5.44
CA GLN A 100 1.53 -12.50 -6.40
C GLN A 100 2.94 -12.19 -6.98
N PRO A 101 3.33 -10.94 -7.28
CA PRO A 101 4.68 -10.62 -7.74
C PRO A 101 5.78 -10.99 -6.73
N ASN A 102 5.47 -11.02 -5.43
CA ASN A 102 6.39 -11.50 -4.40
C ASN A 102 6.69 -13.00 -4.54
N VAL A 103 5.69 -13.78 -4.98
CA VAL A 103 5.89 -15.19 -5.33
C VAL A 103 6.75 -15.28 -6.60
N ASN A 104 6.41 -14.51 -7.63
CA ASN A 104 7.02 -14.62 -8.96
C ASN A 104 8.49 -14.17 -8.99
N ARG A 105 8.83 -13.07 -8.30
CA ARG A 105 10.18 -12.45 -8.37
C ARG A 105 11.05 -12.71 -7.15
N TYR A 106 10.43 -12.91 -5.99
CA TYR A 106 11.11 -12.80 -4.70
C TYR A 106 11.02 -14.08 -3.87
N ASN A 107 10.58 -15.19 -4.46
CA ASN A 107 10.43 -16.49 -3.78
C ASN A 107 9.64 -16.38 -2.47
N SER A 108 8.64 -15.50 -2.44
CA SER A 108 7.83 -15.17 -1.26
C SER A 108 8.58 -14.57 -0.07
N SER A 109 9.81 -14.07 -0.23
CA SER A 109 10.64 -13.56 0.87
C SER A 109 10.01 -12.42 1.68
N ASN A 110 9.10 -11.63 1.10
CA ASN A 110 8.42 -10.53 1.79
C ASN A 110 7.02 -10.88 2.32
N LYS A 111 6.66 -12.18 2.40
CA LYS A 111 5.29 -12.62 2.71
C LYS A 111 4.74 -12.01 3.99
N CYS A 112 5.47 -12.06 5.11
CA CYS A 112 4.98 -11.55 6.38
C CYS A 112 4.75 -10.03 6.36
N LEU A 113 5.64 -9.27 5.70
CA LEU A 113 5.50 -7.82 5.56
C LEU A 113 4.25 -7.48 4.75
N LEU A 114 4.06 -8.16 3.61
CA LEU A 114 2.92 -7.90 2.74
C LEU A 114 1.59 -8.28 3.40
N TRP A 115 1.50 -9.46 4.00
CA TRP A 115 0.29 -9.85 4.73
C TRP A 115 0.01 -8.96 5.93
N GLY A 116 1.05 -8.47 6.61
CA GLY A 116 0.92 -7.50 7.70
C GLY A 116 0.33 -6.16 7.26
N ALA A 117 0.63 -5.69 6.05
CA ALA A 117 0.07 -4.44 5.52
C ALA A 117 -1.44 -4.51 5.22
N PHE A 118 -1.98 -5.72 5.03
CA PHE A 118 -3.39 -5.96 4.71
C PHE A 118 -4.21 -6.48 5.90
N ALA A 119 -3.58 -6.70 7.06
CA ALA A 119 -4.19 -7.25 8.28
C ALA A 119 -4.70 -6.13 9.19
#